data_AF-A0A1B1Q2V1-F1
#
_entry.id   AF-A0A1B1Q2V1-F1
#
_cell.length_a   1.000
_cell.length_b   1.000
_cell.length_c   1.000
_cell.angle_alpha   90.00
_cell.angle_beta   90.00
_cell.angle_gamma   90.00
#
_symmetry.space_group_name_H-M   'P 1'
#
loop_
_entity.id
_entity.type
_entity.pdbx_description
1 polymer ?
#
loop_
_entity_poly.entity_id
_entity_poly.type
_entity_poly.pdbx_seq_one_letter_code
_entity_poly.pdbx_strand_id
1 'polypeptide(L)' 'MRKQRKNYTSQEKVFIIKRHLVDQVPVSDLCDEYNLQPNVFYRWQKEFFENGSAAF' A
#
# COMPACT_ATOMS: atom_id res chain seq x y z
N MET A 1 5.46 8.19 22.78
CA MET A 1 5.39 6.75 22.47
C MET A 1 5.77 6.53 21.00
N ARG A 2 6.84 5.77 20.70
CA ARG A 2 7.15 5.37 19.31
C ARG A 2 6.05 4.41 18.86
N LYS A 3 5.18 4.83 17.94
CA LYS A 3 4.23 3.91 17.28
C LYS A 3 5.05 2.74 16.71
N GLN A 4 4.77 1.51 17.15
CA GLN A 4 5.39 0.32 16.56
C GLN A 4 5.15 0.39 15.06
N ARG A 5 6.23 0.43 14.28
CA ARG A 5 6.15 0.42 12.84
C ARG A 5 5.74 -0.99 12.45
N LYS A 6 4.49 -1.14 12.01
CA LYS A 6 4.03 -2.38 11.37
C LYS A 6 4.92 -2.59 10.13
N ASN A 7 5.69 -3.66 10.11
CA ASN A 7 6.56 -3.99 8.99
C ASN A 7 5.72 -4.76 7.97
N TYR A 8 5.40 -4.11 6.86
CA TYR A 8 4.74 -4.75 5.74
C TYR A 8 5.78 -5.34 4.80
N THR A 9 5.62 -6.62 4.49
CA THR A 9 6.37 -7.30 3.44
C THR A 9 6.07 -6.69 2.07
N SER A 10 6.96 -6.88 1.11
CA SER A 10 6.72 -6.41 -0.27
C SER A 10 5.44 -7.02 -0.86
N GLN A 11 5.13 -8.28 -0.54
CA GLN A 11 3.92 -8.96 -0.99
C GLN A 11 2.64 -8.32 -0.42
N GLU A 12 2.63 -8.01 0.88
CA GLU A 12 1.49 -7.32 1.50
C GLU A 12 1.27 -5.93 0.89
N LYS A 13 2.34 -5.18 0.64
CA LYS A 13 2.23 -3.87 -0.03
C LYS A 13 1.56 -3.99 -1.40
N VAL A 14 2.02 -4.93 -2.23
CA VAL A 14 1.45 -5.18 -3.56
C VAL A 14 -0.01 -5.61 -3.46
N PHE A 15 -0.35 -6.47 -2.51
CA PHE A 15 -1.74 -6.92 -2.28
C PHE A 15 -2.66 -5.74 -1.91
N ILE A 16 -2.24 -4.88 -0.99
CA ILE A 16 -3.01 -3.71 -0.57
C ILE A 16 -3.20 -2.73 -1.74
N ILE A 17 -2.14 -2.47 -2.52
CA ILE A 17 -2.21 -1.63 -3.72
C ILE A 17 -3.19 -2.22 -4.76
N LYS A 18 -3.14 -3.54 -4.98
CA LYS A 18 -4.05 -4.24 -5.89
C LYS A 18 -5.52 -4.07 -5.48
N ARG A 19 -5.85 -4.19 -4.18
CA ARG A 19 -7.24 -4.02 -3.71
C ARG A 19 -7.82 -2.65 -4.04
N HIS A 20 -7.01 -1.60 -3.98
CA HIS A 20 -7.45 -0.28 -4.40
C HIS A 20 -7.62 -0.18 -5.92
N LEU A 21 -6.61 -0.63 -6.68
CA LEU A 21 -6.55 -0.41 -8.13
C LEU A 21 -7.48 -1.34 -8.93
N VAL A 22 -7.63 -2.58 -8.50
CA VAL A 22 -8.40 -3.62 -9.21
C VAL A 22 -9.77 -3.76 -8.59
N ASP A 23 -9.83 -3.96 -7.28
CA ASP A 23 -11.10 -4.21 -6.58
C ASP A 23 -11.83 -2.91 -6.22
N GLN A 24 -11.27 -1.74 -6.58
CA GLN A 24 -11.84 -0.40 -6.38
C GLN A 24 -12.18 -0.09 -4.92
N VAL A 25 -11.50 -0.75 -3.97
CA VAL A 25 -11.69 -0.48 -2.54
C VAL A 25 -11.18 0.93 -2.21
N PRO A 26 -11.94 1.77 -1.50
CA PRO A 26 -11.48 3.10 -1.11
C PRO A 26 -10.19 3.05 -0.29
N VAL A 27 -9.31 4.04 -0.49
CA VAL A 27 -8.05 4.15 0.27
C VAL A 27 -8.32 4.32 1.77
N SER A 28 -9.42 4.99 2.16
CA SER A 28 -9.85 5.13 3.55
C SER A 28 -10.02 3.78 4.22
N ASP A 29 -10.77 2.89 3.56
CA ASP A 29 -11.14 1.59 4.10
C ASP A 29 -9.90 0.70 4.26
N LEU A 30 -8.97 0.76 3.29
CA LEU A 30 -7.67 0.07 3.39
C LEU A 30 -6.79 0.67 4.49
N CYS A 31 -6.79 1.99 4.66
CA CYS A 31 -6.03 2.65 5.72
C CYS A 31 -6.53 2.23 7.11
N ASP A 32 -7.85 2.13 7.27
CA ASP A 32 -8.46 1.68 8.53
C ASP A 32 -8.22 0.18 8.76
N GLU A 33 -8.48 -0.68 7.76
CA GLU A 33 -8.32 -2.14 7.85
C GLU A 33 -6.89 -2.54 8.20
N TYR A 34 -5.91 -1.96 7.52
CA TYR A 34 -4.51 -2.33 7.73
C TYR A 34 -3.83 -1.49 8.82
N ASN A 35 -4.49 -0.45 9.34
CA ASN A 35 -3.93 0.55 10.24
C ASN A 35 -2.72 1.28 9.60
N LEU A 36 -2.92 1.68 8.34
CA LEU A 36 -1.97 2.34 7.44
C LEU A 36 -2.27 3.84 7.37
N GLN A 37 -1.24 4.68 7.27
CA GLN A 37 -1.45 6.11 7.01
C GLN A 37 -1.63 6.33 5.50
N PRO A 38 -2.58 7.19 5.06
CA PRO A 38 -2.80 7.46 3.63
C PRO A 38 -1.52 7.88 2.88
N ASN A 39 -0.69 8.73 3.49
CA ASN A 39 0.59 9.14 2.89
C ASN A 39 1.55 7.97 2.63
N VAL A 40 1.49 6.92 3.44
CA VAL A 40 2.30 5.71 3.23
C VAL A 40 1.74 4.89 2.07
N PHE A 41 0.41 4.77 1.95
CA PHE A 41 -0.24 4.12 0.81
C PHE A 41 0.17 4.77 -0.51
N TYR A 42 0.02 6.09 -0.63
CA TYR A 42 0.36 6.80 -1.87
C TYR A 42 1.86 6.71 -2.19
N ARG A 43 2.74 6.72 -1.18
CA ARG A 43 4.17 6.49 -1.39
C ARG A 43 4.43 5.11 -2.00
N TRP A 44 3.82 4.06 -1.46
CA TRP A 44 3.99 2.71 -2.00
C TRP A 44 3.41 2.57 -3.41
N GLN A 45 2.24 3.18 -3.66
CA GLN A 45 1.64 3.18 -4.99
C GLN A 45 2.59 3.82 -6.02
N LYS A 46 3.20 4.96 -5.68
CA LYS A 46 4.22 5.61 -6.52
C LYS A 46 5.44 4.70 -6.73
N GLU A 47 6.04 4.19 -5.65
CA GLU A 47 7.20 3.29 -5.73
C GLU A 47 6.91 2.03 -6.56
N PHE A 48 5.70 1.48 -6.47
CA PHE A 48 5.27 0.31 -7.24
C PHE A 48 5.25 0.60 -8.74
N PHE A 49 4.70 1.74 -9.16
CA PHE A 49 4.65 2.09 -10.58
C PHE A 49 6.00 2.55 -11.14
N GLU A 50 6.83 3.22 -10.35
CA GLU A 50 8.20 3.60 -10.76
C GLU A 50 9.07 2.37 -11.04
N ASN A 51 8.89 1.30 -10.27
CA ASN A 51 9.61 0.04 -10.48
C ASN A 51 8.84 -0.96 -11.38
N GLY A 52 7.62 -0.61 -11.80
CA GLY A 52 6.74 -1.52 -12.54
C GLY A 52 7.28 -1.90 -13.91
N SER A 53 8.10 -1.05 -14.53
CA SER A 53 8.75 -1.36 -15.80
C SER A 53 9.74 -2.53 -15.72
N ALA A 54 10.30 -2.83 -14.54
CA ALA A 54 11.21 -3.95 -14.35
C ALA A 54 10.50 -5.32 -14.28
N ALA A 55 9.16 -5.33 -14.25
CA ALA A 55 8.35 -6.54 -14.21
C ALA A 55 8.01 -7.11 -15.60
N PHE A 56 8.35 -6.40 -16.67
CA PHE A 56 8.13 -6.76 -18.08
C PHE A 56 9.47 -6.90 -18.80
#